data_AF-A0A852VBS2-F1
#
_entry.id   AF-A0A852VBS2-F1
#
_cell.length_a   1.000
_cell.length_b   1.000
_cell.length_c   1.000
_cell.angle_alpha   90.00
_cell.angle_beta   90.00
_cell.angle_gamma   90.00
#
_symmetry.space_group_name_H-M   'P 1'
#
loop_
_entity.id
_entity.type
_entity.pdbx_description
1 polymer ?
#
loop_
_entity_poly.entity_id
_entity_poly.type
_entity_poly.pdbx_seq_one_letter_code
_entity_poly.pdbx_strand_id
1 'polypeptide(L)' 'MARKGRRATFEEKVFAIRLLEQGASPDRVAEVLDVGRESVFRWKRQAQEGGVKALRIKKAPGRPRRLSPG' A
#
# COMPACT_ATOMS: atom_id res chain seq x y z
N MET A 1 -11.91 7.69 7.49
CA MET A 1 -10.91 8.61 6.92
C MET A 1 -9.55 7.92 6.97
N ALA A 2 -8.98 7.50 5.84
CA ALA A 2 -7.64 6.88 5.84
C ALA A 2 -6.62 7.90 6.36
N ARG A 3 -5.72 7.48 7.27
CA ARG A 3 -4.67 8.35 7.82
C ARG A 3 -3.77 8.89 6.69
N LYS A 4 -4.07 10.12 6.24
CA LYS A 4 -3.32 10.84 5.21
C LYS A 4 -1.92 11.16 5.74
N GLY A 5 -0.94 10.29 5.47
CA GLY A 5 0.47 10.49 5.84
C GLY A 5 1.31 9.23 5.99
N ARG A 6 0.71 8.07 6.26
CA ARG A 6 1.40 6.77 6.35
C ARG A 6 1.60 6.16 4.97
N ARG A 7 2.84 5.83 4.60
CA ARG A 7 3.10 4.91 3.49
C ARG A 7 3.05 3.49 4.03
N ALA A 8 2.17 2.66 3.49
CA ALA A 8 2.15 1.24 3.82
C ALA A 8 3.49 0.58 3.47
N THR A 9 4.01 -0.22 4.39
CA THR A 9 5.26 -0.96 4.23
C THR A 9 5.09 -2.03 3.14
N PHE A 10 6.21 -2.60 2.69
CA PHE A 10 6.14 -3.73 1.76
C PHE A 10 5.36 -4.90 2.36
N GLU A 11 5.59 -5.20 3.64
CA GLU A 11 4.93 -6.29 4.36
C GLU A 11 3.41 -6.09 4.44
N GLU A 12 2.94 -4.87 4.74
CA GLU A 12 1.51 -4.54 4.74
C GLU A 12 0.86 -4.77 3.37
N LYS A 13 1.58 -4.45 2.28
CA LYS A 13 1.10 -4.72 0.93
C LYS A 13 1.07 -6.20 0.58
N VAL A 14 2.09 -6.95 0.97
CA VAL A 14 2.11 -8.41 0.76
C VAL A 14 0.97 -9.05 1.54
N PHE A 15 0.75 -8.63 2.78
CA PHE A 15 -0.35 -9.09 3.61
C PHE A 15 -1.71 -8.73 3.00
N ALA A 16 -1.87 -7.51 2.48
CA ALA A 16 -3.08 -7.11 1.75
C ALA A 16 -3.38 -8.04 0.57
N ILE A 17 -2.38 -8.37 -0.25
CA ILE A 17 -2.57 -9.29 -1.38
C ILE A 17 -2.92 -10.70 -0.90
N ARG A 18 -2.25 -11.22 0.13
CA ARG A 18 -2.59 -12.54 0.68
C ARG A 18 -4.03 -12.60 1.17
N LEU A 19 -4.53 -11.55 1.83
CA LEU A 19 -5.93 -11.47 2.24
C LEU A 19 -6.87 -11.49 1.03
N LEU A 20 -6.54 -10.74 -0.03
CA LEU A 20 -7.32 -10.76 -1.27
C LEU A 20 -7.31 -12.14 -1.94
N GLU A 21 -6.18 -12.84 -1.93
CA GLU A 21 -6.05 -14.23 -2.44
C GLU A 21 -6.84 -15.24 -1.61
N GLN A 22 -7.00 -15.00 -0.30
CA GLN A 22 -7.87 -15.76 0.58
C GLN A 22 -9.36 -15.45 0.39
N GLY A 23 -9.72 -14.55 -0.54
CA GLY A 23 -11.10 -14.17 -0.83
C GLY A 23 -11.63 -13.00 0.00
N ALA A 24 -10.79 -12.31 0.79
CA ALA A 24 -11.22 -11.11 1.50
C ALA A 24 -11.57 -9.98 0.52
N SER A 25 -12.61 -9.22 0.85
CA SER A 25 -12.99 -8.04 0.06
C SER A 25 -11.96 -6.90 0.24
N PRO A 26 -11.69 -6.08 -0.80
CA PRO A 26 -10.78 -4.94 -0.70
C PRO A 26 -11.16 -3.94 0.40
N ASP A 27 -12.45 -3.84 0.69
CA ASP A 27 -13.00 -3.03 1.78
C ASP A 27 -12.45 -3.48 3.14
N ARG A 28 -12.59 -4.77 3.42
CA ARG A 28 -12.14 -5.36 4.68
C ARG A 28 -10.63 -5.29 4.82
N VAL A 29 -9.90 -5.46 3.74
CA VAL A 29 -8.43 -5.29 3.73
C VAL A 29 -8.04 -3.84 4.04
N ALA A 30 -8.80 -2.87 3.52
CA ALA A 30 -8.57 -1.45 3.80
C ALA A 30 -8.81 -1.11 5.27
N GLU A 31 -9.86 -1.68 5.88
CA GLU A 31 -10.16 -1.51 7.30
C GLU A 31 -9.11 -2.18 8.20
N VAL A 32 -8.72 -3.43 7.91
CA VAL A 32 -7.72 -4.18 8.68
C VAL A 32 -6.37 -3.46 8.72
N LEU A 33 -6.00 -2.79 7.62
CA LEU A 33 -4.71 -2.11 7.49
C LEU A 33 -4.79 -0.59 7.75
N ASP A 34 -5.96 -0.05 8.09
CA ASP A 34 -6.20 1.40 8.25
C ASP A 34 -5.73 2.22 7.02
N VAL A 35 -5.97 1.69 5.81
CA VAL A 35 -5.58 2.31 4.54
C VAL A 35 -6.79 2.68 3.68
N GLY A 36 -6.59 3.53 2.68
CA GLY A 36 -7.65 3.85 1.72
C GLY A 36 -7.91 2.69 0.77
N ARG A 37 -9.19 2.45 0.43
CA ARG A 37 -9.62 1.43 -0.55
C ARG A 37 -8.87 1.55 -1.88
N GLU A 38 -8.64 2.78 -2.36
CA GLU A 38 -7.85 3.05 -3.58
C GLU A 38 -6.42 2.48 -3.51
N SER A 39 -5.80 2.47 -2.33
CA SER A 39 -4.46 1.89 -2.15
C SER A 39 -4.50 0.38 -2.35
N VAL A 40 -5.51 -0.28 -1.80
CA VAL A 40 -5.72 -1.73 -1.94
C VAL A 40 -5.96 -2.11 -3.39
N PHE A 41 -6.82 -1.37 -4.11
CA PHE A 41 -7.04 -1.58 -5.55
C PHE A 41 -5.75 -1.40 -6.36
N ARG A 42 -4.97 -0.35 -6.06
CA ARG A 42 -3.68 -0.09 -6.73
C ARG A 42 -2.68 -1.21 -6.47
N TRP A 43 -2.64 -1.79 -5.28
CA TRP A 43 -1.77 -2.93 -4.97
C TRP A 43 -2.23 -4.18 -5.67
N LYS A 44 -3.53 -4.47 -5.68
CA LYS A 44 -4.13 -5.60 -6.40
C LYS A 44 -3.73 -5.56 -7.87
N ARG A 45 -3.87 -4.40 -8.53
CA ARG A 45 -3.48 -4.22 -9.93
C ARG A 45 -1.98 -4.46 -10.16
N GLN A 46 -1.11 -3.86 -9.33
CA GLN A 46 0.34 -4.09 -9.43
C GLN A 46 0.72 -5.56 -9.23
N ALA A 47 0.05 -6.25 -8.31
CA ALA A 47 0.29 -7.67 -8.08
C ALA A 47 -0.20 -8.54 -9.25
N GLN A 48 -1.28 -8.15 -9.94
CA GLN A 48 -1.72 -8.83 -11.16
C GLN A 48 -0.76 -8.58 -12.34
N GLU A 49 -0.21 -7.38 -12.48
CA GLU A 49 0.68 -7.02 -13.58
C GLU A 49 2.13 -7.53 -13.39
N GLY A 50 2.62 -7.64 -12.15
CA GLY A 50 4.03 -7.99 -11.88
C GLY A 50 4.29 -8.78 -10.59
N GLY A 51 3.25 -9.37 -10.01
CA GLY A 51 3.33 -10.18 -8.81
C GLY A 51 3.66 -9.39 -7.53
N VAL A 52 3.86 -10.11 -6.43
CA VAL A 52 4.21 -9.54 -5.12
C VAL A 52 5.51 -8.70 -5.17
N LYS A 53 6.43 -9.04 -6.08
CA LYS A 53 7.69 -8.30 -6.29
C LYS A 53 7.44 -6.87 -6.80
N ALA A 54 6.38 -6.63 -7.56
CA ALA A 54 6.02 -5.29 -8.04
C ALA A 54 5.50 -4.37 -6.93
N LEU A 55 5.01 -4.92 -5.81
CA LEU A 55 4.58 -4.14 -4.64
C LEU A 55 5.75 -3.52 -3.87
N ARG A 56 6.96 -4.03 -4.12
CA ARG A 56 8.20 -3.52 -3.55
C ARG A 56 8.37 -2.12 -4.12
N ILE A 57 7.93 -1.13 -3.34
CA ILE A 57 8.27 0.26 -3.61
C ILE A 57 9.80 0.29 -3.62
N LYS A 58 10.42 0.38 -4.81
CA LYS A 58 11.76 0.97 -4.91
C LYS A 58 11.64 2.22 -4.08
N LYS A 59 12.36 2.33 -2.95
CA LYS A 59 12.47 3.58 -2.19
C LYS A 59 12.54 4.66 -3.26
N ALA A 60 11.48 5.45 -3.43
CA ALA A 60 11.67 6.69 -4.16
C ALA A 60 12.81 7.33 -3.38
N PRO A 61 14.01 7.51 -3.97
CA PRO A 61 15.12 8.14 -3.26
C PRO A 61 14.50 9.35 -2.59
N GLY A 62 14.55 9.36 -1.25
CA GLY A 62 13.59 10.07 -0.43
C GLY A 62 13.40 11.47 -1.00
N ARG A 63 12.15 11.90 -1.23
CA ARG A 63 11.93 13.33 -1.47
C ARG A 63 12.61 14.03 -0.30
N PRO A 64 13.66 14.83 -0.50
CA PRO A 64 14.35 15.47 0.60
C PRO A 64 13.29 16.24 1.39
N ARG A 65 13.31 16.06 2.71
CA ARG A 65 12.48 16.84 3.63
C ARG A 65 12.77 18.32 3.33
N ARG A 66 11.87 19.02 2.65
CA ARG A 66 11.87 20.48 2.64
C ARG A 66 11.27 20.95 3.96
N LEU A 67 12.06 20.84 5.02
CA LEU A 67 11.99 21.79 6.12
C LEU A 67 12.88 22.96 5.69
N SER A 68 12.27 24.05 5.25
CA SER A 68 12.94 25.34 5.30
C SER A 68 12.61 25.91 6.68
N PRO A 69 13.56 26.04 7.63
CA PRO A 69 13.44 27.09 8.62
C PRO A 69 13.56 28.43 7.88
N GLY A 70 12.71 29.38 8.27
CA GLY A 70 12.56 30.69 7.67
C GLY A 70 13.78 31.60 7.83
#